data_AF-G4ZVL0-F1
#
_entry.id   AF-G4ZVL0-F1
#
_cell.length_a   1.000
_cell.length_b   1.000
_cell.length_c   1.000
_cell.angle_alpha   90.00
_cell.angle_beta   90.00
_cell.angle_gamma   90.00
#
_symmetry.space_group_name_H-M   'P 1'
#
loop_
_entity.id
_entity.type
_entity.pdbx_description
1 polymer ?
#
loop_
_entity_poly.entity_id
_entity_poly.type
_entity_poly.pdbx_seq_one_letter_code
_entity_poly.pdbx_strand_id
1 'polypeptide(L)'
;EARCGTSIDIDDFIIALPVKEMNDLYVAIYRGENDRAHNFIWMMRWLETCMELSEITRPQTRARLKFINSNLLRYREEQDEHIERFIAMEAEPSTPQDTLMNHYKEGLDLQKHYNVVADLATAMDIVDMLADQLKDQAHW
;
A
#
# COMPACT_ATOMS: atom_id res chain seq x y z
N GLU A 1 -8.24 -7.31 27.76
CA GLU A 1 -7.00 -6.72 27.21
C GLU A 1 -6.99 -7.00 25.72
N ALA A 2 -7.26 -5.99 24.89
CA ALA A 2 -7.23 -6.15 23.44
C ALA A 2 -5.76 -6.23 23.01
N ARG A 3 -5.35 -7.31 22.36
CA ARG A 3 -4.02 -7.42 21.77
C ARG A 3 -4.01 -6.49 20.57
N CYS A 4 -3.47 -5.29 20.76
CA CYS A 4 -3.19 -4.35 19.68
C CYS A 4 -2.35 -5.10 18.62
N GLY A 5 -2.92 -5.33 17.43
CA GLY A 5 -2.19 -5.90 16.30
C GLY A 5 -0.91 -5.12 16.07
N THR A 6 0.21 -5.83 16.01
CA THR A 6 1.50 -5.25 15.66
C THR A 6 1.42 -4.69 14.23
N SER A 7 2.34 -3.80 13.85
CA SER A 7 2.36 -3.25 12.50
C SER A 7 2.45 -4.31 11.40
N ILE A 8 3.03 -5.48 11.71
CA ILE A 8 3.14 -6.64 10.82
C ILE A 8 1.77 -7.28 10.60
N ASP A 9 0.96 -7.39 11.65
CA ASP A 9 -0.39 -7.99 11.56
C ASP A 9 -1.32 -7.19 10.63
N ILE A 10 -1.14 -5.86 10.58
CA ILE A 10 -1.91 -4.98 9.68
C ILE A 10 -1.43 -5.15 8.23
N ASP A 11 -0.12 -5.21 8.00
CA ASP A 11 0.44 -5.39 6.65
C ASP A 11 -0.01 -6.74 6.07
N ASP A 12 0.10 -7.83 6.85
CA ASP A 12 -0.30 -9.18 6.46
C ASP A 12 -1.80 -9.28 6.18
N PHE A 13 -2.63 -8.62 6.99
CA PHE A 13 -4.07 -8.52 6.74
C PHE A 13 -4.37 -7.89 5.38
N ILE A 14 -3.73 -6.75 5.07
CA ILE A 14 -3.96 -6.05 3.81
C ILE A 14 -3.51 -6.88 2.61
N ILE A 15 -2.37 -7.56 2.73
CA ILE A 15 -1.83 -8.45 1.68
C ILE A 15 -2.75 -9.65 1.42
N ALA A 16 -3.47 -10.13 2.44
CA ALA A 16 -4.40 -11.25 2.30
C ALA A 16 -5.72 -10.88 1.61
N LEU A 17 -6.04 -9.58 1.49
CA LEU A 17 -7.27 -9.12 0.86
C LEU A 17 -7.15 -9.10 -0.67
N PRO A 18 -8.22 -9.44 -1.43
CA PRO A 18 -8.26 -9.31 -2.89
C PRO A 18 -8.50 -7.84 -3.28
N VAL A 19 -7.60 -6.94 -2.88
CA VAL A 19 -7.83 -5.48 -2.93
C VAL A 19 -8.09 -4.97 -4.34
N LYS A 20 -7.47 -5.56 -5.35
CA LYS A 20 -7.69 -5.21 -6.75
C LYS A 20 -9.15 -5.49 -7.15
N GLU A 21 -9.64 -6.69 -6.89
CA GLU A 21 -11.01 -7.10 -7.19
C GLU A 21 -12.02 -6.26 -6.39
N MET A 22 -11.69 -5.94 -5.13
CA MET A 22 -12.52 -5.08 -4.29
C MET A 22 -12.65 -3.68 -4.88
N ASN A 23 -11.54 -3.09 -5.33
CA ASN A 23 -11.53 -1.79 -5.98
C ASN A 23 -12.27 -1.82 -7.34
N ASP A 24 -12.07 -2.87 -8.13
CA ASP A 24 -12.74 -3.05 -9.41
C ASP A 24 -14.28 -3.10 -9.24
N LEU A 25 -14.77 -3.78 -8.18
CA LEU A 25 -16.18 -3.80 -7.81
C LEU A 25 -16.68 -2.41 -7.37
N TYR A 26 -15.94 -1.73 -6.49
CA TYR A 26 -16.28 -0.38 -6.05
C TYR A 26 -16.40 0.62 -7.21
N VAL A 27 -15.43 0.62 -8.12
CA VAL A 27 -15.42 1.49 -9.30
C VAL A 27 -16.61 1.19 -10.22
N ALA A 28 -16.99 -0.08 -10.39
CA ALA A 28 -18.16 -0.45 -11.19
C ALA A 28 -19.47 0.09 -10.57
N ILE A 29 -19.64 -0.04 -9.25
CA ILE A 29 -20.80 0.53 -8.55
C ILE A 29 -20.83 2.05 -8.67
N TYR A 30 -19.69 2.72 -8.50
CA TYR A 30 -19.59 4.17 -8.65
C TYR A 30 -19.94 4.64 -10.07
N ARG A 31 -19.72 3.80 -11.08
CA ARG A 31 -20.12 4.05 -12.48
C ARG A 31 -21.58 3.72 -12.78
N GLY A 32 -22.33 3.18 -11.83
CA GLY A 32 -23.74 2.82 -11.99
C GLY A 32 -23.98 1.43 -12.59
N GLU A 33 -22.99 0.53 -12.57
CA GLU A 33 -23.13 -0.87 -12.99
C GLU A 33 -23.90 -1.68 -11.92
N ASN A 34 -25.22 -1.49 -11.87
CA ASN A 34 -26.09 -2.06 -10.85
C ASN A 34 -26.17 -3.59 -10.87
N ASP A 35 -25.81 -4.24 -11.98
CA ASP A 35 -25.72 -5.70 -12.08
C ASP A 35 -24.66 -6.29 -11.14
N ARG A 36 -23.70 -5.47 -10.69
CA ARG A 36 -22.66 -5.88 -9.73
C ARG A 36 -22.97 -5.52 -8.28
N ALA A 37 -24.10 -4.86 -8.00
CA ALA A 37 -24.46 -4.38 -6.65
C ALA A 37 -24.49 -5.50 -5.62
N HIS A 38 -25.02 -6.66 -6.00
CA HIS A 38 -25.04 -7.84 -5.12
C HIS A 38 -23.64 -8.28 -4.71
N ASN A 39 -22.71 -8.36 -5.67
CA ASN A 39 -21.32 -8.77 -5.41
C ASN A 39 -20.59 -7.73 -4.54
N PHE A 40 -20.84 -6.44 -4.79
CA PHE A 40 -20.29 -5.38 -3.97
C PHE A 40 -20.79 -5.46 -2.52
N ILE A 41 -22.10 -5.61 -2.29
CA ILE A 41 -22.67 -5.73 -0.93
C ILE A 41 -22.07 -6.95 -0.20
N TRP A 42 -21.97 -8.09 -0.87
CA TRP A 42 -21.33 -9.27 -0.28
C TRP A 42 -19.86 -9.04 0.06
N MET A 43 -19.12 -8.38 -0.83
CA MET A 43 -17.72 -8.03 -0.58
C MET A 43 -17.58 -7.07 0.60
N MET A 44 -18.47 -6.07 0.75
CA MET A 44 -18.46 -5.16 1.90
C MET A 44 -18.70 -5.90 3.21
N ARG A 45 -19.71 -6.78 3.26
CA ARG A 45 -20.01 -7.60 4.45
C ARG A 45 -18.87 -8.56 4.79
N TRP A 46 -18.25 -9.12 3.75
CA TRP A 46 -17.07 -9.98 3.93
C TRP A 46 -15.89 -9.21 4.50
N LEU A 47 -15.60 -8.00 3.99
CA LEU A 47 -14.56 -7.13 4.54
C LEU A 47 -14.82 -6.79 6.00
N GLU A 48 -16.05 -6.40 6.35
CA GLU A 48 -16.47 -6.13 7.73
C GLU A 48 -16.20 -7.33 8.64
N THR A 49 -16.62 -8.53 8.22
CA THR A 49 -16.37 -9.77 8.96
C THR A 49 -14.87 -10.05 9.12
N CYS A 50 -14.07 -9.83 8.07
CA CYS A 50 -12.62 -10.00 8.14
C CYS A 50 -11.98 -9.06 9.15
N MET A 51 -12.37 -7.78 9.14
CA MET A 51 -11.88 -6.77 10.09
C MET A 51 -12.28 -7.09 11.54
N GLU A 52 -13.50 -7.57 11.76
CA GLU A 52 -13.97 -8.02 13.07
C GLU A 52 -13.16 -9.21 13.59
N LEU A 53 -12.98 -10.24 12.75
CA LEU A 53 -12.26 -11.46 13.13
C LEU A 53 -10.76 -11.23 13.37
N SER A 54 -10.15 -10.31 12.62
CA SER A 54 -8.74 -9.96 12.79
C SER A 54 -8.51 -8.92 13.89
N GLU A 55 -9.57 -8.38 14.50
CA GLU A 55 -9.51 -7.23 15.42
C GLU A 55 -8.80 -6.01 14.82
N ILE A 56 -8.79 -5.88 13.48
CA ILE A 56 -8.16 -4.76 12.77
C ILE A 56 -9.22 -3.72 12.47
N THR A 57 -9.02 -2.54 13.03
CA THR A 57 -9.93 -1.41 12.87
C THR A 57 -9.41 -0.43 11.84
N ARG A 58 -10.31 0.31 11.20
CA ARG A 58 -9.94 1.38 10.26
C ARG A 58 -8.96 2.41 10.86
N PRO A 59 -9.11 2.88 12.12
CA PRO A 59 -8.11 3.75 12.74
C PRO A 59 -6.70 3.15 12.78
N GLN A 60 -6.55 1.84 13.00
CA GLN A 60 -5.24 1.17 12.95
C GLN A 60 -4.69 1.14 11.53
N THR A 61 -5.51 0.77 10.53
CA THR A 61 -5.12 0.82 9.10
C THR A 61 -4.65 2.21 8.71
N ARG A 62 -5.39 3.26 9.09
CA ARG A 62 -5.03 4.65 8.81
C ARG A 62 -3.74 5.11 9.48
N ALA A 63 -3.54 4.73 10.75
CA ALA A 63 -2.32 5.06 11.47
C ALA A 63 -1.10 4.41 10.80
N ARG A 64 -1.25 3.15 10.35
CA ARG A 64 -0.23 2.42 9.60
C ARG A 64 0.03 3.06 8.24
N LEU A 65 -1.01 3.40 7.48
CA LEU A 65 -0.89 4.10 6.20
C LEU A 65 -0.14 5.44 6.34
N LYS A 66 -0.46 6.24 7.36
CA LYS A 66 0.26 7.50 7.64
C LYS A 66 1.75 7.25 7.86
N PHE A 67 2.10 6.23 8.64
CA PHE A 67 3.49 5.86 8.88
C PHE A 67 4.20 5.41 7.60
N ILE A 68 3.55 4.57 6.78
CA ILE A 68 4.09 4.11 5.49
C ILE A 68 4.32 5.30 4.55
N ASN A 69 3.36 6.22 4.44
CA ASN A 69 3.47 7.40 3.59
C ASN A 69 4.64 8.30 4.02
N SER A 70 4.88 8.49 5.32
CA SER A 70 6.07 9.20 5.80
C SER A 70 7.38 8.51 5.40
N ASN A 71 7.42 7.17 5.42
CA ASN A 71 8.60 6.43 4.96
C ASN A 71 8.78 6.52 3.45
N LEU A 72 7.71 6.47 2.66
CA LEU A 72 7.78 6.61 1.21
C LEU A 72 8.36 7.96 0.79
N LEU A 73 7.99 9.04 1.49
CA LEU A 73 8.60 10.35 1.26
C LEU A 73 10.11 10.32 1.50
N ARG A 74 10.55 9.76 2.63
CA ARG A 74 11.98 9.60 2.93
C ARG A 74 12.70 8.74 1.90
N TYR A 75 12.12 7.60 1.52
CA TYR A 75 12.72 6.71 0.52
C TYR A 75 12.87 7.38 -0.85
N ARG A 76 11.94 8.27 -1.20
CA ARG A 76 12.04 9.05 -2.44
C ARG A 76 13.22 10.02 -2.39
N GLU A 77 13.40 10.73 -1.28
CA GLU A 77 14.55 11.61 -1.06
C GLU A 77 15.87 10.82 -1.12
N GLU A 78 15.92 9.64 -0.52
CA GLU A 78 17.09 8.74 -0.57
C GLU A 78 17.39 8.24 -1.99
N GLN A 79 16.36 7.97 -2.79
CA GLN A 79 16.53 7.60 -4.20
C GLN A 79 17.04 8.76 -5.05
N ASP A 80 16.48 9.95 -4.86
CA ASP A 80 16.93 11.15 -5.57
C ASP A 80 18.42 11.41 -5.28
N GLU A 81 18.83 11.34 -4.02
CA GLU A 81 20.25 11.45 -3.63
C GLU A 81 21.11 10.33 -4.24
N HIS A 82 20.61 9.09 -4.26
CA HIS A 82 21.32 7.95 -4.84
C HIS A 82 21.56 8.12 -6.35
N ILE A 83 20.57 8.66 -7.06
CA ILE A 83 20.65 8.99 -8.49
C ILE A 83 21.66 10.11 -8.73
N GLU A 84 21.62 11.19 -7.93
CA GLU A 84 22.60 12.29 -8.04
C GLU A 84 24.03 11.80 -7.84
N ARG A 85 24.25 10.91 -6.85
CA ARG A 85 25.55 10.27 -6.62
C ARG A 85 25.99 9.41 -7.80
N PHE A 86 25.06 8.63 -8.39
CA PHE A 86 25.37 7.82 -9.57
C PHE A 86 25.81 8.69 -10.75
N ILE A 87 25.10 9.79 -11.02
CA ILE A 87 25.44 10.75 -12.08
C ILE A 87 26.84 11.35 -11.85
N ALA A 88 27.14 11.75 -10.61
CA ALA A 88 28.45 12.29 -10.26
C ALA A 88 29.57 11.25 -10.44
N MET A 89 29.32 9.99 -10.09
CA MET A 89 30.27 8.88 -10.27
C MET A 89 30.51 8.56 -11.75
N GLU A 90 29.45 8.57 -12.56
CA GLU A 90 29.54 8.33 -14.01
C GLU A 90 30.31 9.44 -14.73
N ALA A 91 30.22 10.68 -14.25
CA ALA A 91 30.96 11.82 -14.78
C ALA A 91 32.46 11.83 -14.40
N GLU A 92 32.88 11.01 -13.42
CA GLU A 92 34.26 10.93 -12.93
C GLU A 92 35.02 9.79 -13.64
N PRO A 93 35.97 10.09 -14.56
CA PRO A 93 36.66 9.07 -15.36
C PRO A 93 37.53 8.12 -14.53
N SER A 94 37.88 8.50 -13.30
CA SER A 94 38.64 7.65 -12.39
C SER A 94 37.78 6.64 -11.62
N THR A 95 36.45 6.73 -11.69
CA THR A 95 35.55 5.78 -11.04
C THR A 95 35.71 4.39 -11.66
N PRO A 96 36.04 3.36 -10.86
CA PRO A 96 36.11 1.99 -11.37
C PRO A 96 34.73 1.50 -11.84
N GLN A 97 34.70 0.82 -12.99
CA GLN A 97 33.47 0.30 -13.58
C GLN A 97 32.70 -0.63 -12.62
N ASP A 98 33.41 -1.45 -11.84
CA ASP A 98 32.79 -2.35 -10.86
C ASP A 98 32.09 -1.57 -9.74
N THR A 99 32.67 -0.44 -9.31
CA THR A 99 32.05 0.45 -8.32
C THR A 99 30.76 1.07 -8.87
N LEU A 100 30.79 1.55 -10.12
CA LEU A 100 29.62 2.10 -10.80
C LEU A 100 28.50 1.04 -10.95
N MET A 101 28.88 -0.18 -11.33
CA MET A 101 27.94 -1.30 -11.48
C MET A 101 27.32 -1.74 -10.15
N ASN A 102 28.09 -1.73 -9.06
CA ASN A 102 27.55 -2.04 -7.73
C ASN A 102 26.56 -0.97 -7.27
N HIS A 103 26.90 0.31 -7.42
CA HIS A 103 26.01 1.43 -7.08
C HIS A 103 24.70 1.40 -7.90
N TYR A 104 24.78 1.01 -9.18
CA TYR A 104 23.59 0.80 -10.00
C TYR A 104 22.68 -0.31 -9.46
N LYS A 105 23.24 -1.46 -9.06
CA LYS A 105 22.47 -2.56 -8.47
C LYS A 105 21.81 -2.17 -7.14
N GLU A 106 22.54 -1.45 -6.29
CA GLU A 106 21.98 -0.89 -5.05
C GLU A 106 20.76 0.01 -5.36
N GLY A 107 20.85 0.83 -6.42
CA GLY A 107 19.73 1.67 -6.86
C GLY A 107 18.50 0.85 -7.30
N LEU A 108 18.71 -0.27 -8.01
CA LEU A 108 17.63 -1.18 -8.39
C LEU A 108 16.97 -1.84 -7.17
N ASP A 109 17.76 -2.24 -6.18
CA ASP A 109 17.25 -2.85 -4.95
C ASP A 109 16.43 -1.83 -4.12
N LEU A 110 16.91 -0.59 -4.02
CA LEU A 110 16.17 0.51 -3.39
C LEU A 110 14.85 0.81 -4.11
N GLN A 111 14.87 0.83 -5.45
CA GLN A 111 13.67 1.03 -6.26
C GLN A 111 12.65 -0.09 -6.04
N LYS A 112 13.12 -1.35 -6.04
CA LYS A 112 12.26 -2.51 -5.80
C LYS A 112 11.63 -2.45 -4.41
N HIS A 113 12.39 -2.08 -3.39
CA HIS A 113 11.87 -1.93 -2.03
C HIS A 113 10.78 -0.84 -1.96
N TYR A 114 11.04 0.33 -2.55
CA TYR A 114 10.07 1.41 -2.61
C TYR A 114 8.76 0.98 -3.27
N ASN A 115 8.83 0.30 -4.41
CA ASN A 115 7.64 -0.14 -5.15
C ASN A 115 6.76 -1.07 -4.30
N VAL A 116 7.35 -2.04 -3.60
CA VAL A 116 6.60 -2.95 -2.71
C VAL A 116 5.88 -2.17 -1.61
N VAL A 117 6.55 -1.19 -1.00
CA VAL A 117 5.96 -0.37 0.06
C VAL A 117 4.87 0.55 -0.49
N ALA A 118 5.04 1.07 -1.71
CA ALA A 118 4.06 1.93 -2.39
C ALA A 118 2.79 1.14 -2.80
N ASP A 119 2.95 -0.10 -3.24
CA ASP A 119 1.85 -1.01 -3.54
C ASP A 119 1.03 -1.31 -2.26
N LEU A 120 1.72 -1.59 -1.15
CA LEU A 120 1.07 -1.78 0.16
C LEU A 120 0.31 -0.53 0.62
N ALA A 121 0.89 0.66 0.45
CA ALA A 121 0.23 1.92 0.79
C ALA A 121 -1.04 2.13 -0.04
N THR A 122 -0.97 1.83 -1.34
CA THR A 122 -2.12 1.93 -2.25
C THR A 122 -3.22 0.95 -1.85
N ALA A 123 -2.85 -0.29 -1.51
CA ALA A 123 -3.80 -1.28 -1.04
C ALA A 123 -4.48 -0.86 0.27
N MET A 124 -3.71 -0.32 1.22
CA MET A 124 -4.24 0.22 2.48
C MET A 124 -5.19 1.39 2.28
N ASP A 125 -4.89 2.30 1.35
CA ASP A 125 -5.74 3.46 1.05
C ASP A 125 -7.12 3.01 0.51
N ILE A 126 -7.14 2.03 -0.40
CA ILE A 126 -8.36 1.42 -0.89
C ILE A 126 -9.16 0.79 0.26
N VAL A 127 -8.50 0.02 1.13
CA VAL A 127 -9.18 -0.61 2.27
C VAL A 127 -9.68 0.42 3.28
N ASP A 128 -8.96 1.52 3.54
CA ASP A 128 -9.46 2.62 4.40
C ASP A 128 -10.72 3.27 3.81
N MET A 129 -10.72 3.49 2.49
CA MET A 129 -11.86 4.06 1.77
C MET A 129 -13.08 3.12 1.82
N LEU A 130 -12.90 1.83 1.52
CA LEU A 130 -13.98 0.84 1.63
C LEU A 130 -14.47 0.70 3.08
N ALA A 131 -13.57 0.62 4.05
CA ALA A 131 -13.94 0.54 5.46
C ALA A 131 -14.73 1.78 5.95
N ASP A 132 -14.62 2.94 5.29
CA ASP A 132 -15.50 4.08 5.59
C ASP A 132 -16.93 3.86 5.11
N GLN A 133 -17.09 3.27 3.93
CA GLN A 133 -18.40 2.99 3.33
C GLN A 133 -19.24 2.02 4.18
N LEU A 134 -18.58 1.22 5.04
CA LEU A 134 -19.28 0.35 6.00
C LEU A 134 -20.19 1.12 6.95
N LYS A 135 -19.87 2.38 7.27
CA LYS A 135 -20.70 3.22 8.15
C LYS A 135 -22.03 3.61 7.50
N ASP A 136 -22.08 3.61 6.17
CA ASP A 136 -23.24 4.03 5.39
C ASP A 136 -24.16 2.86 5.03
N GLN A 137 -23.89 1.64 5.53
CA GLN A 137 -24.70 0.43 5.27
C GLN A 137 -26.18 0.57 5.65
N ALA A 138 -26.56 1.54 6.48
CA ALA A 138 -27.95 1.80 6.85
C ALA A 138 -28.85 2.26 5.68
N HIS A 139 -28.29 2.51 4.48
CA HIS A 139 -28.98 3.09 3.33
C HIS A 139 -28.99 2.23 2.05
N TRP A 140 -28.53 0.97 2.11
CA TRP A 140 -28.37 0.08 0.95
C TRP A 140 -29.43 -1.02 0.92
#